data_AF-A0A067G6N4-F1
#
_entry.id   AF-A0A067G6N4-F1
#
_cell.length_a   1.000
_cell.length_b   1.000
_cell.length_c   1.000
_cell.angle_alpha   90.00
_cell.angle_beta   90.00
_cell.angle_gamma   90.00
#
_symmetry.space_group_name_H-M   'P 1'
#
loop_
_entity.id
_entity.type
_entity.pdbx_description
1 polymer ?
#
loop_
_entity_poly.entity_id
_entity_poly.type
_entity_poly.pdbx_seq_one_letter_code
_entity_poly.pdbx_strand_id
1 'polypeptide(L)'
;MKNNNKRSFAGNQTEMRDKKGFFNSVASGSGTILRPLHDLLHRSSEEAAATPKSKILNNYYIPNYILVSGSEVQRSSLIPSCPVLVFINSKSGGQLGGKLLLTYRSLLNENQVIDLGEKAPDKVLHQLYVTLEKFKAAGDVFASEIEKRLRLIVAGGDGTASWLLGVVSDLKLPHSPPVATVPLGTGNNIPFSFGWGKKNPNTDQQAVLSFLEQVKNAKEMQIDSWHILMRMKAPKEGSFDPIAPLELPHSLHAFHRVSQKDKLNVEGHHTFRGGFWNYFSMGMDAQVSYAFHSERKLHPEKFQNQLVNQSTYLKLAGTQGWFLAPLLHPSSR
;
A
#
# COMPACT_ATOMS: atom_id res chain seq x y z
N MET A 1 42.04 5.75 31.80
CA MET A 1 42.28 4.80 32.92
C MET A 1 41.22 3.71 32.88
N LYS A 2 41.64 2.48 33.18
CA LYS A 2 40.99 1.18 32.88
C LYS A 2 39.81 0.86 33.81
N ASN A 3 38.78 0.19 33.28
CA ASN A 3 38.27 -1.15 33.69
C ASN A 3 36.88 -1.38 33.04
N ASN A 4 36.76 -2.27 32.04
CA ASN A 4 36.60 -3.74 32.12
C ASN A 4 35.27 -4.22 32.72
N ASN A 5 34.37 -4.69 31.87
CA ASN A 5 33.60 -5.91 32.14
C ASN A 5 33.21 -6.61 30.82
N LYS A 6 34.07 -7.53 30.37
CA LYS A 6 33.74 -8.61 29.43
C LYS A 6 33.28 -9.81 30.26
N ARG A 7 32.14 -10.41 29.93
CA ARG A 7 31.79 -11.77 30.36
C ARG A 7 31.93 -12.72 29.18
N SER A 8 32.83 -13.67 29.36
CA SER A 8 33.10 -14.85 28.54
C SER A 8 32.11 -15.97 28.84
N PHE A 9 31.73 -16.71 27.80
CA PHE A 9 31.35 -18.13 27.92
C PHE A 9 32.15 -18.91 26.88
N ALA A 10 32.88 -19.92 27.36
CA ALA A 10 33.68 -20.85 26.58
C ALA A 10 33.36 -22.28 27.03
N GLY A 11 33.50 -23.23 26.11
CA GLY A 11 33.42 -24.69 26.31
C GLY A 11 32.13 -25.29 25.71
N ASN A 12 32.15 -26.29 24.83
CA ASN A 12 33.16 -27.30 24.51
C ASN A 12 33.04 -27.76 23.04
N GLN A 13 34.20 -27.97 22.40
CA GLN A 13 34.39 -28.91 21.30
C GLN A 13 34.82 -30.27 21.89
N THR A 14 34.28 -31.37 21.36
CA THR A 14 34.98 -32.66 21.39
C THR A 14 34.66 -33.43 20.10
N GLU A 15 35.72 -33.87 19.42
CA GLU A 15 35.75 -34.70 18.22
C GLU A 15 35.20 -36.12 18.44
N MET A 16 34.67 -36.75 17.40
CA MET A 16 34.94 -38.17 17.10
C MET A 16 34.84 -38.49 15.58
N ARG A 17 36.01 -38.88 15.08
CA ARG A 17 36.42 -39.71 13.94
C ARG A 17 35.41 -40.58 13.17
N ASP A 18 35.61 -40.55 11.85
CA ASP A 18 35.75 -41.65 10.87
C ASP A 18 34.93 -42.94 11.00
N LYS A 19 34.17 -43.27 9.95
CA LYS A 19 34.17 -44.60 9.31
C LYS A 19 33.90 -44.52 7.79
N LYS A 20 34.89 -44.97 7.00
CA LYS A 20 34.79 -45.41 5.59
C LYS A 20 34.26 -46.85 5.50
N GLY A 21 33.63 -47.18 4.37
CA GLY A 21 33.35 -48.56 3.89
C GLY A 21 32.08 -48.61 3.03
N PHE A 22 32.12 -48.35 1.72
CA PHE A 22 32.33 -49.32 0.61
C PHE A 22 31.41 -50.57 0.66
N PHE A 23 30.45 -50.65 -0.26
CA PHE A 23 30.23 -51.81 -1.14
C PHE A 23 29.36 -51.44 -2.37
N ASN A 24 29.81 -51.90 -3.53
CA ASN A 24 29.18 -51.85 -4.86
C ASN A 24 27.95 -52.77 -4.93
N SER A 25 26.98 -52.48 -5.81
CA SER A 25 26.68 -53.34 -6.97
C SER A 25 25.61 -52.74 -7.89
N VAL A 26 25.88 -52.89 -9.18
CA VAL A 26 25.09 -52.64 -10.36
C VAL A 26 23.88 -53.59 -10.44
N ALA A 27 22.75 -53.11 -10.97
CA ALA A 27 21.84 -53.90 -11.79
C ALA A 27 21.09 -53.00 -12.79
N SER A 28 21.23 -53.39 -14.06
CA SER A 28 20.65 -52.80 -15.27
C SER A 28 19.13 -52.94 -15.35
N GLY A 29 18.44 -51.93 -15.87
CA GLY A 29 17.06 -52.01 -16.29
C GLY A 29 16.77 -51.02 -17.41
N SER A 30 16.82 -51.51 -18.65
CA SER A 30 16.33 -50.82 -19.84
C SER A 30 14.86 -50.44 -19.66
N GLY A 31 14.56 -49.15 -19.76
CA GLY A 31 13.20 -48.62 -19.70
C GLY A 31 13.14 -47.32 -20.50
N THR A 32 12.81 -47.44 -21.78
CA THR A 32 12.50 -46.34 -22.68
C THR A 32 11.35 -45.52 -22.08
N ILE A 33 11.64 -44.37 -21.46
CA ILE A 33 10.62 -43.41 -21.04
C ILE A 33 10.36 -42.46 -22.21
N LEU A 34 9.52 -42.91 -23.14
CA LEU A 34 8.72 -42.00 -23.96
C LEU A 34 7.52 -41.57 -23.11
N ARG A 35 7.64 -40.40 -22.47
CA ARG A 35 6.54 -39.58 -21.93
C ARG A 35 6.84 -38.11 -22.25
N PRO A 36 5.84 -37.33 -22.66
CA PRO A 36 5.41 -37.41 -24.05
C PRO A 36 5.50 -36.05 -24.73
N LEU A 37 5.86 -36.05 -26.02
CA LEU A 37 5.69 -34.92 -26.94
C LEU A 37 4.28 -34.33 -26.90
N HIS A 38 3.29 -35.07 -26.40
CA HIS A 38 1.91 -34.63 -26.19
C HIS A 38 1.78 -33.44 -25.21
N ASP A 39 2.58 -33.37 -24.14
CA ASP A 39 2.53 -32.25 -23.19
C ASP A 39 3.18 -30.98 -23.77
N LEU A 40 4.21 -31.14 -24.61
CA LEU A 40 4.82 -30.03 -25.35
C LEU A 40 3.91 -29.52 -26.48
N LEU A 41 3.18 -30.40 -27.15
CA LEU A 41 2.25 -30.04 -28.22
C LEU A 41 0.97 -29.39 -27.69
N HIS A 42 0.39 -29.88 -26.58
CA HIS A 42 -0.74 -29.20 -25.93
C HIS A 42 -0.37 -27.82 -25.38
N ARG A 43 0.80 -27.69 -24.76
CA ARG A 43 1.31 -26.41 -24.24
C ARG A 43 1.58 -25.39 -25.34
N SER A 44 2.05 -25.85 -26.51
CA SER A 44 2.18 -24.99 -27.70
C SER A 44 0.83 -24.50 -28.22
N SER A 45 -0.25 -25.29 -28.06
CA SER A 45 -1.60 -24.89 -28.49
C SER A 45 -2.28 -23.90 -27.53
N GLU A 46 -2.05 -24.00 -26.21
CA GLU A 46 -2.61 -23.06 -25.23
C GLU A 46 -1.89 -21.70 -25.23
N GLU A 47 -0.57 -21.66 -25.39
CA GLU A 47 0.18 -20.41 -25.57
C GLU A 47 -0.09 -19.74 -26.94
N ALA A 48 -0.46 -20.52 -27.95
CA ALA A 48 -0.88 -20.03 -29.27
C ALA A 48 -2.33 -19.51 -29.27
N ALA A 49 -3.21 -19.99 -28.38
CA ALA A 49 -4.62 -19.57 -28.29
C ALA A 49 -4.85 -18.32 -27.41
N ALA A 50 -3.84 -17.86 -26.68
CA ALA A 50 -3.95 -16.68 -25.83
C ALA A 50 -4.06 -15.39 -26.67
N THR A 51 -5.19 -14.68 -26.53
CA THR A 51 -5.39 -13.36 -27.16
C THR A 51 -4.25 -12.38 -26.80
N PRO A 52 -3.94 -11.39 -27.65
CA PRO A 52 -2.92 -10.37 -27.34
C PRO A 52 -3.14 -9.70 -25.98
N LYS A 53 -4.41 -9.51 -25.60
CA LYS A 53 -4.82 -8.94 -24.31
C LYS A 53 -4.45 -9.85 -23.13
N SER A 54 -4.69 -11.16 -23.22
CA SER A 54 -4.30 -12.08 -22.14
C SER A 54 -2.78 -12.18 -22.00
N LYS A 55 -2.03 -12.11 -23.11
CA LYS A 55 -0.56 -12.05 -23.07
C LYS A 55 -0.04 -10.80 -22.36
N ILE A 56 -0.70 -9.65 -22.51
CA ILE A 56 -0.34 -8.42 -21.79
C ILE A 56 -0.65 -8.55 -20.29
N LEU A 57 -1.83 -9.08 -19.94
CA LEU A 57 -2.28 -9.21 -18.55
C LEU A 57 -1.40 -10.16 -17.72
N ASN A 58 -0.79 -11.16 -18.35
CA ASN A 58 0.18 -12.04 -17.71
C ASN A 58 1.38 -11.32 -17.09
N ASN A 59 1.70 -10.10 -17.56
CA ASN A 59 2.77 -9.30 -16.94
C ASN A 59 2.45 -8.84 -15.51
N TYR A 60 1.16 -8.79 -15.16
CA TYR A 60 0.66 -8.20 -13.92
C TYR A 60 0.13 -9.24 -12.93
N TYR A 61 0.00 -10.49 -13.35
CA TYR A 61 -0.70 -11.54 -12.64
C TYR A 61 0.04 -12.01 -11.38
N ILE A 62 -0.72 -12.26 -10.30
CA ILE A 62 -0.25 -12.91 -9.07
C ILE A 62 -1.20 -14.09 -8.78
N PRO A 63 -0.67 -15.32 -8.60
CA PRO A 63 -1.48 -16.51 -8.39
C PRO A 63 -2.13 -16.57 -7.00
N ASN A 64 -3.26 -17.27 -6.90
CA ASN A 64 -4.03 -17.39 -5.66
C ASN A 64 -3.24 -18.03 -4.51
N TYR A 65 -2.33 -18.98 -4.75
CA TYR A 65 -1.55 -19.58 -3.67
C TYR A 65 -0.63 -18.58 -2.95
N ILE A 66 -0.31 -17.45 -3.59
CA ILE A 66 0.45 -16.35 -2.97
C ILE A 66 -0.49 -15.41 -2.20
N LEU A 67 -1.70 -15.17 -2.71
CA LEU A 67 -2.62 -14.16 -2.17
C LEU A 67 -3.58 -14.71 -1.11
N VAL A 68 -3.91 -15.99 -1.18
CA VAL A 68 -4.95 -16.65 -0.39
C VAL A 68 -4.35 -17.85 0.32
N SER A 69 -4.30 -17.76 1.64
CA SER A 69 -3.77 -18.83 2.49
C SER A 69 -4.55 -20.15 2.30
N GLY A 70 -3.83 -21.24 2.09
CA GLY A 70 -4.43 -22.58 1.92
C GLY A 70 -4.89 -22.91 0.50
N SER A 71 -4.70 -22.00 -0.47
CA SER A 71 -4.97 -22.31 -1.88
C SER A 71 -3.95 -23.31 -2.45
N GLU A 72 -4.39 -24.16 -3.38
CA GLU A 72 -3.53 -25.12 -4.07
C GLU A 72 -2.45 -24.43 -4.90
N VAL A 73 -1.23 -24.95 -4.84
CA VAL A 73 -0.07 -24.38 -5.53
C VAL A 73 -0.18 -24.65 -7.02
N GLN A 74 -0.61 -23.64 -7.78
CA GLN A 74 -0.57 -23.63 -9.23
C GLN A 74 0.73 -22.99 -9.71
N ARG A 75 1.66 -23.82 -10.20
CA ARG A 75 2.94 -23.34 -10.71
C ARG A 75 2.78 -22.87 -12.16
N SER A 76 2.82 -21.54 -12.36
CA SER A 76 2.99 -20.95 -13.69
C SER A 76 4.47 -20.99 -14.08
N SER A 77 4.76 -21.31 -15.34
CA SER A 77 6.13 -21.17 -15.89
C SER A 77 6.50 -19.74 -16.27
N LEU A 78 5.50 -18.86 -16.40
CA LEU A 78 5.71 -17.48 -16.82
C LEU A 78 5.77 -16.57 -15.59
N ILE A 79 6.97 -16.07 -15.28
CA ILE A 79 7.18 -15.10 -14.21
C ILE A 79 6.73 -13.72 -14.71
N PRO A 80 5.77 -13.06 -14.03
CA PRO A 80 5.29 -11.75 -14.43
C PRO A 80 6.43 -10.72 -14.37
N SER A 81 6.47 -9.82 -15.36
CA SER A 81 7.48 -8.77 -15.41
C SER A 81 7.21 -7.64 -14.40
N CYS A 82 5.94 -7.41 -14.04
CA CYS A 82 5.51 -6.36 -13.13
C CYS A 82 4.24 -6.81 -12.38
N PRO A 83 4.31 -7.80 -11.47
CA PRO A 83 3.17 -8.20 -10.66
C PRO A 83 2.58 -7.00 -9.91
N VAL A 84 1.26 -6.86 -9.95
CA VAL A 84 0.56 -5.70 -9.36
C VAL A 84 -0.44 -6.14 -8.29
N LEU A 85 -0.44 -5.45 -7.15
CA LEU A 85 -1.51 -5.53 -6.16
C LEU A 85 -2.23 -4.16 -6.09
N VAL A 86 -3.54 -4.18 -6.30
CA VAL A 86 -4.36 -2.96 -6.44
C VAL A 86 -5.22 -2.78 -5.20
N PHE A 87 -5.13 -1.61 -4.56
CA PHE A 87 -5.97 -1.16 -3.46
C PHE A 87 -6.88 -0.05 -3.94
N ILE A 88 -8.19 -0.20 -3.77
CA ILE A 88 -9.18 0.77 -4.26
C ILE A 88 -10.10 1.13 -3.11
N ASN A 89 -10.28 2.43 -2.86
CA ASN A 89 -11.38 2.89 -2.02
C ASN A 89 -12.61 3.07 -2.91
N SER A 90 -13.55 2.12 -2.86
CA SER A 90 -14.73 2.08 -3.73
C SER A 90 -15.66 3.30 -3.58
N LYS A 91 -15.59 3.98 -2.44
CA LYS A 91 -16.36 5.21 -2.14
C LYS A 91 -15.71 6.50 -2.65
N SER A 92 -14.47 6.44 -3.15
CA SER A 92 -13.75 7.63 -3.64
C SER A 92 -14.22 8.07 -5.03
N GLY A 93 -14.08 9.37 -5.30
CA GLY A 93 -14.31 9.96 -6.63
C GLY A 93 -15.76 9.97 -7.10
N GLY A 94 -16.75 10.05 -6.20
CA GLY A 94 -18.16 10.10 -6.62
C GLY A 94 -18.59 8.84 -7.39
N GLN A 95 -18.34 7.66 -6.83
CA GLN A 95 -18.58 6.33 -7.42
C GLN A 95 -17.59 5.88 -8.52
N LEU A 96 -16.60 6.69 -8.88
CA LEU A 96 -15.53 6.25 -9.79
C LEU A 96 -14.71 5.08 -9.20
N GLY A 97 -14.48 5.08 -7.88
CA GLY A 97 -13.79 3.99 -7.17
C GLY A 97 -14.49 2.65 -7.36
N GLY A 98 -15.81 2.57 -7.15
CA GLY A 98 -16.59 1.35 -7.34
C GLY A 98 -16.57 0.84 -8.79
N LYS A 99 -16.65 1.75 -9.78
CA LYS A 99 -16.51 1.37 -11.19
C LYS A 99 -15.12 0.83 -11.50
N LEU A 100 -14.07 1.50 -11.01
CA LEU A 100 -12.70 1.01 -11.18
C LEU A 100 -12.49 -0.35 -10.53
N LEU A 101 -13.04 -0.59 -9.34
CA LEU A 101 -12.97 -1.88 -8.66
C LEU A 101 -13.48 -3.00 -9.56
N LEU A 102 -14.67 -2.83 -10.16
CA LEU A 102 -15.24 -3.80 -11.08
C LEU A 102 -14.38 -3.99 -12.33
N THR A 103 -13.90 -2.90 -12.93
CA THR A 103 -13.05 -2.96 -14.13
C THR A 103 -11.74 -3.69 -13.86
N TYR A 104 -11.04 -3.37 -12.76
CA TYR A 104 -9.81 -4.07 -12.37
C TYR A 104 -10.07 -5.57 -12.10
N ARG A 105 -11.15 -5.92 -11.38
CA ARG A 105 -11.53 -7.33 -11.13
C ARG A 105 -11.92 -8.08 -12.41
N SER A 106 -12.37 -7.39 -13.46
CA SER A 106 -12.62 -7.99 -14.77
C SER A 106 -11.36 -8.27 -15.59
N LEU A 107 -10.22 -7.67 -15.21
CA LEU A 107 -8.96 -7.74 -15.97
C LEU A 107 -7.87 -8.52 -15.21
N LEU A 108 -7.84 -8.44 -13.89
CA LEU A 108 -6.86 -9.08 -13.02
C LEU A 108 -7.54 -10.16 -12.18
N ASN A 109 -6.74 -11.00 -11.52
CA ASN A 109 -7.24 -11.89 -10.48
C ASN A 109 -7.99 -11.07 -9.42
N GLU A 110 -9.20 -11.49 -9.06
CA GLU A 110 -10.04 -10.80 -8.07
C GLU A 110 -9.31 -10.60 -6.73
N ASN A 111 -8.49 -11.57 -6.32
CA ASN A 111 -7.70 -11.49 -5.08
C ASN A 111 -6.53 -10.50 -5.16
N GLN A 112 -6.16 -10.00 -6.35
CA GLN A 112 -5.21 -8.91 -6.54
C GLN A 112 -5.85 -7.53 -6.42
N VAL A 113 -7.19 -7.45 -6.33
CA VAL A 113 -7.93 -6.18 -6.36
C VAL A 113 -8.74 -6.04 -5.06
N ILE A 114 -8.15 -5.29 -4.14
CA ILE A 114 -8.61 -5.13 -2.76
C ILE A 114 -9.48 -3.89 -2.64
N ASP A 115 -10.71 -4.07 -2.16
CA ASP A 115 -11.51 -2.94 -1.67
C ASP A 115 -11.06 -2.56 -0.26
N LEU A 116 -10.56 -1.33 -0.11
CA LEU A 116 -10.13 -0.76 1.17
C LEU A 116 -11.30 -0.52 2.14
N GLY A 117 -12.54 -0.51 1.66
CA GLY A 117 -13.74 -0.53 2.48
C GLY A 117 -14.00 -1.89 3.15
N GLU A 118 -13.43 -2.98 2.61
CA GLU A 118 -13.62 -4.35 3.10
C GLU A 118 -12.40 -4.86 3.88
N LYS A 119 -11.19 -4.61 3.37
CA LYS A 119 -9.93 -5.12 3.94
C LYS A 119 -8.91 -4.00 4.10
N ALA A 120 -8.40 -3.86 5.31
CA ALA A 120 -7.34 -2.91 5.61
C ALA A 120 -6.00 -3.34 4.98
N PRO A 121 -5.20 -2.39 4.44
CA PRO A 121 -4.00 -2.70 3.67
C PRO A 121 -2.88 -3.32 4.53
N ASP A 122 -2.82 -3.03 5.82
CA ASP A 122 -1.87 -3.64 6.77
C ASP A 122 -2.08 -5.15 6.88
N LYS A 123 -3.34 -5.58 6.99
CA LYS A 123 -3.68 -7.01 7.07
C LYS A 123 -3.33 -7.74 5.78
N VAL A 124 -3.65 -7.12 4.63
CA VAL A 124 -3.38 -7.70 3.32
C VAL A 124 -1.88 -7.83 3.07
N LEU A 125 -1.12 -6.74 3.28
CA LEU A 125 0.31 -6.75 3.05
C LEU A 125 1.02 -7.69 4.04
N HIS A 126 0.66 -7.67 5.32
CA HIS A 126 1.23 -8.61 6.29
C HIS A 126 1.00 -10.07 5.86
N GLN A 127 -0.22 -10.43 5.47
CA GLN A 127 -0.54 -11.78 5.00
C GLN A 127 0.26 -12.15 3.73
N LEU A 128 0.35 -11.23 2.77
CA LEU A 128 1.11 -11.43 1.54
C LEU A 128 2.58 -11.72 1.84
N TYR A 129 3.24 -10.87 2.63
CA TYR A 129 4.67 -11.03 2.93
C TYR A 129 4.97 -12.26 3.79
N VAL A 130 4.10 -12.61 4.74
CA VAL A 130 4.22 -13.89 5.47
C VAL A 130 4.13 -15.08 4.52
N THR A 131 3.24 -15.01 3.53
CA THR A 131 3.06 -16.08 2.54
C THR A 131 4.26 -16.16 1.60
N LEU A 132 4.73 -15.02 1.09
CA LEU A 132 5.93 -14.94 0.26
C LEU A 132 7.15 -15.53 0.98
N GLU A 133 7.39 -15.15 2.23
CA GLU A 133 8.53 -15.68 2.99
C GLU A 133 8.44 -17.18 3.24
N LYS A 134 7.24 -17.69 3.52
CA LYS A 134 7.01 -19.14 3.64
C LYS A 134 7.41 -19.88 2.35
N PHE A 135 7.00 -19.38 1.19
CA PHE A 135 7.32 -20.02 -0.09
C PHE A 135 8.78 -19.84 -0.49
N LYS A 136 9.38 -18.67 -0.22
CA LYS A 136 10.82 -18.44 -0.40
C LYS A 136 11.66 -19.41 0.42
N ALA A 137 11.31 -19.60 1.69
CA ALA A 137 11.97 -20.58 2.56
C ALA A 137 11.83 -22.03 2.06
N ALA A 138 10.77 -22.33 1.33
CA ALA A 138 10.55 -23.62 0.67
C ALA A 138 11.24 -23.74 -0.72
N GLY A 139 12.03 -22.74 -1.13
CA GLY A 139 12.77 -22.76 -2.40
C GLY A 139 11.95 -22.31 -3.63
N ASP A 140 10.82 -21.63 -3.43
CA ASP A 140 10.00 -21.13 -4.53
C ASP A 140 10.62 -19.87 -5.16
N VAL A 141 11.23 -20.06 -6.33
CA VAL A 141 11.81 -18.97 -7.14
C VAL A 141 10.72 -17.99 -7.61
N PHE A 142 9.51 -18.47 -7.87
CA PHE A 142 8.41 -17.63 -8.34
C PHE A 142 8.03 -16.63 -7.24
N ALA A 143 7.86 -17.07 -6.00
CA ALA A 143 7.57 -16.18 -4.86
C ALA A 143 8.67 -15.11 -4.69
N SER A 144 9.94 -15.50 -4.83
CA SER A 144 11.08 -14.58 -4.77
C SER A 144 11.03 -13.50 -5.85
N GLU A 145 10.70 -13.87 -7.09
CA GLU A 145 10.62 -12.92 -8.20
C GLU A 145 9.36 -12.05 -8.13
N ILE A 146 8.27 -12.55 -7.56
CA ILE A 146 7.08 -11.75 -7.28
C ILE A 146 7.42 -10.63 -6.30
N GLU A 147 8.04 -10.94 -5.17
CA GLU A 147 8.41 -9.93 -4.16
C GLU A 147 9.31 -8.83 -4.74
N LYS A 148 10.34 -9.22 -5.50
CA LYS A 148 11.29 -8.28 -6.11
C LYS A 148 10.68 -7.33 -7.13
N ARG A 149 9.60 -7.73 -7.81
CA ARG A 149 9.00 -6.99 -8.93
C ARG A 149 7.63 -6.42 -8.60
N LEU A 150 7.16 -6.63 -7.36
CA LEU A 150 5.83 -6.22 -6.91
C LEU A 150 5.70 -4.70 -6.97
N ARG A 151 4.65 -4.23 -7.65
CA ARG A 151 4.22 -2.83 -7.59
C ARG A 151 2.84 -2.74 -6.97
N LEU A 152 2.63 -1.72 -6.15
CA LEU A 152 1.33 -1.44 -5.56
C LEU A 152 0.63 -0.32 -6.34
N ILE A 153 -0.68 -0.44 -6.52
CA ILE A 153 -1.52 0.65 -7.02
C ILE A 153 -2.51 1.02 -5.93
N VAL A 154 -2.68 2.31 -5.64
CA VAL A 154 -3.73 2.81 -4.75
C VAL A 154 -4.63 3.80 -5.46
N ALA A 155 -5.93 3.53 -5.50
CA ALA A 155 -6.93 4.39 -6.08
C ALA A 155 -7.81 5.02 -5.00
N GLY A 156 -7.73 6.34 -4.88
CA GLY A 156 -8.41 7.11 -3.84
C GLY A 156 -8.01 8.59 -3.86
N GLY A 157 -8.43 9.32 -2.83
CA GLY A 157 -7.87 10.65 -2.57
C GLY A 157 -6.53 10.60 -1.82
N ASP A 158 -5.95 11.77 -1.52
CA ASP A 158 -4.68 11.90 -0.81
C ASP A 158 -4.65 11.14 0.53
N GLY A 159 -5.78 11.10 1.26
CA GLY A 159 -5.89 10.34 2.51
C GLY A 159 -5.78 8.82 2.33
N THR A 160 -6.38 8.27 1.26
CA THR A 160 -6.27 6.84 0.91
C THR A 160 -4.85 6.49 0.49
N ALA A 161 -4.21 7.34 -0.32
CA ALA A 161 -2.82 7.16 -0.73
C ALA A 161 -1.87 7.22 0.49
N SER A 162 -2.06 8.21 1.36
CA SER A 162 -1.27 8.37 2.60
C SER A 162 -1.44 7.17 3.53
N TRP A 163 -2.63 6.57 3.61
CA TRP A 163 -2.86 5.37 4.40
C TRP A 163 -1.98 4.20 3.92
N LEU A 164 -1.98 3.89 2.62
CA LEU A 164 -1.16 2.80 2.10
C LEU A 164 0.34 3.10 2.25
N LEU A 165 0.77 4.33 1.98
CA LEU A 165 2.17 4.75 2.17
C LEU A 165 2.62 4.60 3.63
N GLY A 166 1.75 4.96 4.58
CA GLY A 166 1.96 4.75 6.02
C GLY A 166 2.17 3.29 6.36
N VAL A 167 1.28 2.42 5.88
CA VAL A 167 1.42 0.97 6.11
C VAL A 167 2.72 0.41 5.52
N VAL A 168 3.06 0.77 4.28
CA VAL A 168 4.31 0.31 3.65
C VAL A 168 5.54 0.77 4.45
N SER A 169 5.53 2.02 4.92
CA SER A 169 6.59 2.58 5.76
C SER A 169 6.71 1.84 7.11
N ASP A 170 5.59 1.55 7.76
CA ASP A 170 5.56 0.93 9.09
C ASP A 170 5.94 -0.56 9.08
N LEU A 171 5.62 -1.28 8.00
CA LEU A 171 5.95 -2.70 7.86
C LEU A 171 7.46 -2.97 7.75
N LYS A 172 8.28 -1.96 7.42
CA LYS A 172 9.75 -2.08 7.29
C LYS A 172 10.17 -3.30 6.48
N LEU A 173 9.53 -3.46 5.33
CA LEU A 173 9.72 -4.61 4.44
C LEU A 173 11.18 -4.66 3.95
N PRO A 174 11.78 -5.86 3.76
CA PRO A 174 13.14 -6.00 3.24
C PRO A 174 13.30 -5.33 1.87
N HIS A 175 12.26 -5.42 1.04
CA HIS A 175 12.14 -4.71 -0.22
C HIS A 175 10.79 -3.99 -0.27
N SER A 176 10.79 -2.68 -0.01
CA SER A 176 9.57 -1.87 -0.05
C SER A 176 9.10 -1.71 -1.51
N PRO A 177 7.89 -2.15 -1.87
CA PRO A 177 7.41 -2.08 -3.23
C PRO A 177 7.05 -0.64 -3.60
N PRO A 178 7.33 -0.18 -4.83
CA PRO A 178 6.90 1.14 -5.30
C PRO A 178 5.37 1.23 -5.35
N VAL A 179 4.86 2.43 -5.06
CA VAL A 179 3.41 2.71 -4.99
C VAL A 179 3.02 3.72 -6.08
N ALA A 180 2.15 3.31 -6.99
CA ALA A 180 1.51 4.17 -7.96
C ALA A 180 0.15 4.64 -7.43
N THR A 181 -0.18 5.92 -7.64
CA THR A 181 -1.37 6.54 -7.06
C THR A 181 -2.33 6.98 -8.16
N VAL A 182 -3.56 6.45 -8.13
CA VAL A 182 -4.64 6.83 -9.05
C VAL A 182 -5.47 7.95 -8.42
N PRO A 183 -5.54 9.14 -9.05
CA PRO A 183 -6.19 10.33 -8.48
C PRO A 183 -7.73 10.21 -8.48
N LEU A 184 -8.35 9.79 -7.37
CA LEU A 184 -9.82 9.76 -7.21
C LEU A 184 -10.35 10.79 -6.20
N GLY A 185 -9.50 11.68 -5.68
CA GLY A 185 -9.90 12.75 -4.78
C GLY A 185 -10.24 14.05 -5.50
N THR A 186 -10.53 15.08 -4.70
CA THR A 186 -10.75 16.46 -5.17
C THR A 186 -9.43 17.17 -5.47
N GLY A 187 -8.50 17.15 -4.50
CA GLY A 187 -7.23 17.88 -4.56
C GLY A 187 -6.13 17.13 -5.31
N ASN A 188 -5.99 15.82 -5.08
CA ASN A 188 -5.05 14.93 -5.77
C ASN A 188 -3.61 15.48 -5.78
N ASN A 189 -3.15 15.95 -4.63
CA ASN A 189 -1.83 16.55 -4.51
C ASN A 189 -0.71 15.49 -4.53
N ILE A 190 -0.92 14.35 -3.89
CA ILE A 190 0.05 13.24 -3.89
C ILE A 190 0.25 12.68 -5.31
N PRO A 191 -0.81 12.22 -6.02
CA PRO A 191 -0.64 11.72 -7.39
C PRO A 191 -0.07 12.78 -8.33
N PHE A 192 -0.39 14.06 -8.15
CA PHE A 192 0.24 15.12 -8.93
C PHE A 192 1.74 15.24 -8.65
N SER A 193 2.13 15.27 -7.38
CA SER A 193 3.54 15.41 -6.97
C SER A 193 4.38 14.21 -7.40
N PHE A 194 3.78 13.02 -7.49
CA PHE A 194 4.43 11.80 -7.97
C PHE A 194 4.37 11.63 -9.50
N GLY A 195 3.79 12.58 -10.23
CA GLY A 195 3.76 12.57 -11.69
C GLY A 195 2.59 11.84 -12.35
N TRP A 196 1.61 11.35 -11.57
CA TRP A 196 0.41 10.66 -12.07
C TRP A 196 -0.73 11.62 -12.47
N GLY A 197 -0.58 12.92 -12.16
CA GLY A 197 -1.53 13.97 -12.54
C GLY A 197 -2.64 14.23 -11.51
N LYS A 198 -3.48 15.23 -11.80
CA LYS A 198 -4.55 15.71 -10.90
C LYS A 198 -5.96 15.22 -11.26
N LYS A 199 -6.21 14.93 -12.53
CA LYS A 199 -7.56 14.68 -13.05
C LYS A 199 -7.99 13.26 -12.71
N ASN A 200 -9.26 13.09 -12.34
CA ASN A 200 -9.79 11.74 -12.18
C ASN A 200 -9.70 10.98 -13.53
N PRO A 201 -9.31 9.69 -13.50
CA PRO A 201 -9.19 8.88 -14.71
C PRO A 201 -10.56 8.43 -15.21
N ASN A 202 -10.60 7.99 -16.47
CA ASN A 202 -11.68 7.14 -16.95
C ASN A 202 -11.63 5.77 -16.26
N THR A 203 -12.78 5.10 -16.18
CA THR A 203 -12.93 3.82 -15.46
C THR A 203 -13.16 2.63 -16.39
N ASP A 204 -13.10 2.84 -17.70
CA ASP A 204 -13.24 1.77 -18.70
C ASP A 204 -11.98 0.88 -18.76
N GLN A 205 -12.11 -0.27 -19.43
CA GLN A 205 -11.02 -1.24 -19.53
C GLN A 205 -9.78 -0.67 -20.24
N GLN A 206 -9.95 0.18 -21.25
CA GLN A 206 -8.83 0.73 -22.00
C GLN A 206 -8.01 1.69 -21.14
N ALA A 207 -8.69 2.52 -20.34
CA ALA A 207 -8.05 3.41 -19.38
C ALA A 207 -7.27 2.63 -18.31
N VAL A 208 -7.84 1.55 -17.77
CA VAL A 208 -7.16 0.69 -16.78
C VAL A 208 -5.93 0.00 -17.38
N LEU A 209 -6.04 -0.56 -18.59
CA LEU A 209 -4.92 -1.20 -19.28
C LEU A 209 -3.80 -0.19 -19.58
N SER A 210 -4.16 1.01 -20.03
CA SER A 210 -3.21 2.10 -20.25
C SER A 210 -2.50 2.49 -18.95
N PHE A 211 -3.22 2.57 -17.83
CA PHE A 211 -2.61 2.87 -16.54
C PHE A 211 -1.67 1.75 -16.06
N LEU A 212 -2.05 0.47 -16.23
CA LEU A 212 -1.17 -0.67 -15.92
C LEU A 212 0.14 -0.60 -16.72
N GLU A 213 0.07 -0.24 -18.01
CA GLU A 213 1.26 -0.08 -18.84
C GLU A 213 2.11 1.11 -18.42
N GLN A 214 1.50 2.22 -18.00
CA GLN A 214 2.23 3.35 -17.40
C GLN A 214 2.92 2.90 -16.09
N VAL A 215 2.23 2.15 -15.23
CA VAL A 215 2.81 1.60 -13.99
C VAL A 215 3.97 0.67 -14.27
N LYS A 216 3.91 -0.17 -15.30
CA LYS A 216 5.01 -1.05 -15.69
C LYS A 216 6.25 -0.26 -16.12
N ASN A 217 6.07 0.76 -16.94
CA ASN A 217 7.15 1.53 -17.54
C ASN A 217 7.61 2.72 -16.67
N ALA A 218 6.92 3.00 -15.56
CA ALA A 218 7.25 4.09 -14.66
C ALA A 218 8.62 3.88 -14.01
N LYS A 219 9.37 4.98 -13.91
CA LYS A 219 10.62 5.05 -13.17
C LYS A 219 10.33 5.10 -11.67
N GLU A 220 11.00 4.24 -10.91
CA GLU A 220 10.93 4.24 -9.46
C GLU A 220 11.66 5.47 -8.90
N MET A 221 11.11 6.03 -7.83
CA MET A 221 11.71 7.16 -7.11
C MET A 221 11.62 6.94 -5.61
N GLN A 222 12.65 7.43 -4.92
CA GLN A 222 12.63 7.56 -3.47
C GLN A 222 11.90 8.83 -3.10
N ILE A 223 11.12 8.77 -2.02
CA ILE A 223 10.32 9.89 -1.52
C ILE A 223 10.65 10.11 -0.06
N ASP A 224 10.67 11.37 0.36
CA ASP A 224 10.80 11.72 1.77
C ASP A 224 9.45 11.53 2.49
N SER A 225 9.53 11.20 3.77
CA SER A 225 8.36 11.13 4.65
C SER A 225 8.59 11.95 5.92
N TRP A 226 7.59 12.75 6.27
CA TRP A 226 7.63 13.58 7.46
C TRP A 226 6.94 12.85 8.59
N HIS A 227 7.70 12.50 9.62
CA HIS A 227 7.16 11.88 10.83
C HIS A 227 6.87 12.95 11.87
N ILE A 228 5.59 13.25 12.07
CA ILE A 228 5.14 14.30 12.96
C ILE A 228 4.75 13.69 14.30
N LEU A 229 5.23 14.32 15.38
CA LEU A 229 4.82 14.06 16.75
C LEU A 229 4.07 15.28 17.27
N MET A 230 2.78 15.12 17.56
CA MET A 230 1.93 16.18 18.07
C MET A 230 1.55 15.88 19.51
N ARG A 231 1.75 16.85 20.42
CA ARG A 231 1.35 16.74 21.83
C ARG A 231 0.30 17.80 22.12
N MET A 232 -0.86 17.37 22.58
CA MET A 232 -1.99 18.24 22.89
C MET A 232 -2.34 18.10 24.37
N LYS A 233 -2.59 19.22 25.06
CA LYS A 233 -3.05 19.17 26.46
C LYS A 233 -4.33 18.35 26.54
N ALA A 234 -4.37 17.39 27.45
CA ALA A 234 -5.59 16.67 27.76
C ALA A 234 -6.61 17.66 28.35
N PRO A 235 -7.87 17.68 27.87
CA PRO A 235 -8.91 18.53 28.45
C PRO A 235 -9.10 18.20 29.94
N LYS A 236 -9.29 19.23 30.78
CA LYS A 236 -9.47 19.05 32.24
C LYS A 236 -10.91 18.77 32.65
N GLU A 237 -11.91 19.28 31.91
CA GLU A 237 -13.36 19.06 32.11
C GLU A 237 -14.15 19.25 30.78
N GLY A 238 -15.29 18.57 30.62
CA GLY A 238 -16.21 18.66 29.46
C GLY A 238 -16.18 17.45 28.50
N SER A 239 -17.25 17.25 27.72
CA SER A 239 -17.41 16.15 26.74
C SER A 239 -16.55 16.32 25.47
N PHE A 240 -15.33 16.82 25.62
CA PHE A 240 -14.31 16.78 24.57
C PHE A 240 -13.51 15.49 24.76
N ASP A 241 -14.20 14.36 24.68
CA ASP A 241 -13.52 13.08 24.51
C ASP A 241 -12.50 13.26 23.39
N PRO A 242 -11.23 12.82 23.58
CA PRO A 242 -10.25 12.88 22.51
C PRO A 242 -10.90 12.28 21.28
N ILE A 243 -10.84 13.00 20.13
CA ILE A 243 -11.32 12.52 18.83
C ILE A 243 -11.12 11.02 18.82
N ALA A 244 -12.22 10.27 18.87
CA ALA A 244 -12.14 8.84 19.12
C ALA A 244 -11.10 8.27 18.15
N PRO A 245 -10.27 7.28 18.52
CA PRO A 245 -9.27 6.72 17.59
C PRO A 245 -9.86 6.34 16.21
N LEU A 246 -11.18 6.11 16.16
CA LEU A 246 -12.01 5.86 14.98
C LEU A 246 -12.18 7.06 14.03
N GLU A 247 -11.99 8.29 14.49
CA GLU A 247 -12.13 9.52 13.70
C GLU A 247 -10.79 10.13 13.27
N LEU A 248 -9.67 9.61 13.77
CA LEU A 248 -8.35 10.03 13.31
C LEU A 248 -8.15 9.62 11.85
N PRO A 249 -7.50 10.47 11.02
CA PRO A 249 -7.10 10.06 9.69
C PRO A 249 -6.16 8.86 9.80
N HIS A 250 -6.22 7.93 8.84
CA HIS A 250 -5.42 6.70 8.87
C HIS A 250 -3.89 6.94 8.95
N SER A 251 -3.42 8.13 8.57
CA SER A 251 -2.02 8.53 8.67
C SER A 251 -1.60 8.95 10.08
N LEU A 252 -2.54 9.13 11.02
CA LEU A 252 -2.30 9.59 12.37
C LEU A 252 -2.82 8.57 13.39
N HIS A 253 -1.97 8.20 14.35
CA HIS A 253 -2.30 7.26 15.40
C HIS A 253 -2.15 7.92 16.76
N ALA A 254 -3.12 7.68 17.64
CA ALA A 254 -3.02 8.05 19.04
C ALA A 254 -1.99 7.15 19.74
N PHE A 255 -0.93 7.77 20.24
CA PHE A 255 0.24 7.12 20.80
C PHE A 255 0.04 6.93 22.31
N HIS A 256 -0.77 5.93 22.70
CA HIS A 256 -1.09 5.65 24.12
C HIS A 256 -0.04 4.82 24.86
N ARG A 257 0.94 4.24 24.15
CA ARG A 257 1.90 3.26 24.72
C ARG A 257 3.32 3.79 24.69
N VAL A 258 3.58 4.82 25.49
CA VAL A 258 4.95 5.10 25.93
C VAL A 258 5.06 4.69 27.38
N SER A 259 6.07 3.88 27.69
CA SER A 259 6.46 3.62 29.08
C SER A 259 6.55 4.96 29.82
N GLN A 260 6.07 5.04 31.08
CA GLN A 260 6.21 6.25 31.91
C GLN A 260 7.66 6.77 32.00
N LYS A 261 8.64 5.93 31.65
CA LYS A 261 10.07 6.24 31.64
C LYS A 261 10.58 6.89 30.35
N ASP A 262 9.75 7.03 29.31
CA ASP A 262 10.16 7.70 28.09
C ASP A 262 10.20 9.22 28.31
N LYS A 263 11.34 9.85 28.01
CA LYS A 263 11.55 11.31 28.10
C LYS A 263 10.56 12.10 27.25
N LEU A 264 9.93 11.47 26.26
CA LEU A 264 8.97 12.06 25.35
C LEU A 264 7.53 12.03 25.89
N ASN A 265 7.27 11.33 27.00
CA ASN A 265 5.97 11.33 27.65
C ASN A 265 5.81 12.60 28.49
N VAL A 266 4.76 13.38 28.23
CA VAL A 266 4.48 14.62 28.97
C VAL A 266 3.16 14.43 29.69
N GLU A 267 3.22 14.50 31.02
CA GLU A 267 2.04 14.34 31.86
C GLU A 267 0.94 15.35 31.48
N GLY A 268 -0.32 14.91 31.52
CA GLY A 268 -1.47 15.72 31.13
C GLY A 268 -1.56 16.07 29.64
N HIS A 269 -0.85 15.35 28.75
CA HIS A 269 -0.94 15.53 27.29
C HIS A 269 -1.26 14.22 26.57
N HIS A 270 -2.08 14.32 25.53
CA HIS A 270 -2.25 13.27 24.52
C HIS A 270 -1.19 13.43 23.43
N THR A 271 -0.57 12.31 23.05
CA THR A 271 0.43 12.29 21.98
C THR A 271 -0.13 11.60 20.76
N PHE A 272 0.04 12.22 19.59
CA PHE A 272 -0.31 11.67 18.29
C PHE A 272 0.94 11.59 17.44
N ARG A 273 1.04 10.53 16.65
CA ARG A 273 2.13 10.33 15.70
C ARG A 273 1.57 9.96 14.34
N GLY A 274 2.16 10.50 13.28
CA GLY A 274 1.78 10.15 11.92
C GLY A 274 2.83 10.43 10.88
N GLY A 275 2.73 9.72 9.76
CA GLY A 275 3.53 9.94 8.56
C GLY A 275 2.79 10.85 7.58
N PHE A 276 3.51 11.80 6.97
CA PHE A 276 2.97 12.73 5.99
C PHE A 276 3.88 12.77 4.74
N TRP A 277 3.27 12.78 3.56
CA TRP A 277 3.95 12.76 2.25
C TRP A 277 3.66 14.00 1.39
N ASN A 278 2.97 14.99 1.95
CA ASN A 278 2.58 16.19 1.21
C ASN A 278 2.70 17.44 2.10
N TYR A 279 1.77 17.63 3.03
CA TYR A 279 1.81 18.75 3.96
C TYR A 279 1.17 18.39 5.30
N PHE A 280 1.52 19.18 6.32
CA PHE A 280 0.81 19.28 7.59
C PHE A 280 0.48 20.76 7.81
N SER A 281 -0.76 21.05 8.17
CA SER A 281 -1.28 22.42 8.25
C SER A 281 -2.00 22.66 9.56
N MET A 282 -1.90 23.90 10.06
CA MET A 282 -2.61 24.41 11.23
C MET A 282 -3.06 25.85 10.99
N GLY A 283 -4.09 26.29 11.72
CA GLY A 283 -4.67 27.63 11.56
C GLY A 283 -5.68 27.68 10.41
N MET A 284 -5.67 28.78 9.66
CA MET A 284 -6.73 29.11 8.68
C MET A 284 -6.88 28.07 7.57
N ASP A 285 -5.79 27.55 7.01
CA ASP A 285 -5.85 26.52 5.96
C ASP A 285 -6.46 25.21 6.48
N ALA A 286 -6.08 24.79 7.69
CA ALA A 286 -6.67 23.64 8.36
C ALA A 286 -8.17 23.86 8.66
N GLN A 287 -8.58 25.08 9.01
CA GLN A 287 -9.98 25.42 9.24
C GLN A 287 -10.82 25.34 7.96
N VAL A 288 -10.32 25.85 6.83
CA VAL A 288 -10.97 25.72 5.52
C VAL A 288 -11.10 24.25 5.11
N SER A 289 -10.01 23.48 5.25
CA SER A 289 -9.99 22.04 4.97
C SER A 289 -11.00 21.27 5.84
N TYR A 290 -11.09 21.63 7.12
CA TYR A 290 -12.05 21.02 8.05
C TYR A 290 -13.50 21.36 7.70
N ALA A 291 -13.80 22.62 7.38
CA ALA A 291 -15.13 23.04 6.96
C ALA A 291 -15.57 22.32 5.68
N PHE A 292 -14.67 22.25 4.69
CA PHE A 292 -14.93 21.52 3.44
C PHE A 292 -15.20 20.03 3.68
N HIS A 293 -14.37 19.39 4.51
CA HIS A 293 -14.55 17.97 4.83
C HIS A 293 -15.84 17.69 5.60
N SER A 294 -16.21 18.59 6.53
CA SER A 294 -17.46 18.49 7.30
C SER A 294 -18.68 18.62 6.39
N GLU A 295 -18.71 19.62 5.51
CA GLU A 295 -19.79 19.80 4.53
C GLU A 295 -19.91 18.57 3.62
N ARG A 296 -18.76 18.02 3.17
CA ARG A 296 -18.73 16.80 2.36
C ARG A 296 -19.26 15.57 3.09
N LYS A 297 -19.00 15.44 4.39
CA LYS A 297 -19.55 14.36 5.22
C LYS A 297 -21.07 14.50 5.39
N LEU A 298 -21.57 15.73 5.54
CA LEU A 298 -22.98 16.02 5.75
C LEU A 298 -23.81 15.89 4.47
N HIS A 299 -23.24 16.27 3.32
CA HIS A 299 -23.94 16.35 2.03
C HIS A 299 -23.19 15.62 0.90
N PRO A 300 -22.87 14.31 1.03
CA PRO A 300 -22.03 13.59 0.07
C PRO A 300 -22.56 13.65 -1.38
N GLU A 301 -23.87 13.76 -1.57
CA GLU A 301 -24.53 13.92 -2.86
C GLU A 301 -24.09 15.16 -3.65
N LYS A 302 -23.70 16.24 -2.95
CA LYS A 302 -23.21 17.48 -3.58
C LYS A 302 -21.75 17.38 -4.03
N PHE A 303 -21.02 16.35 -3.57
CA PHE A 303 -19.56 16.27 -3.75
C PHE A 303 -19.09 15.17 -4.72
N GLN A 304 -19.92 14.85 -5.72
CA GLN A 304 -19.62 13.79 -6.68
C GLN A 304 -18.70 14.23 -7.83
N ASN A 305 -18.55 15.53 -8.06
CA ASN A 305 -17.79 16.07 -9.18
C ASN A 305 -16.56 16.86 -8.71
N GLN A 306 -15.38 16.53 -9.24
CA GLN A 306 -14.11 17.16 -8.86
C GLN A 306 -14.11 18.68 -9.02
N LEU A 307 -14.66 19.22 -10.11
CA LEU A 307 -14.69 20.67 -10.36
C LEU A 307 -15.63 21.39 -9.39
N VAL A 308 -16.81 20.81 -9.14
CA VAL A 308 -17.75 21.35 -8.15
C VAL A 308 -17.11 21.37 -6.77
N ASN A 309 -16.42 20.29 -6.40
CA ASN A 309 -15.72 20.19 -5.13
C ASN A 309 -14.62 21.27 -5.00
N GLN A 310 -13.84 21.51 -6.05
CA GLN A 310 -12.81 22.55 -6.07
C GLN A 310 -13.43 23.96 -5.93
N SER A 311 -14.53 24.24 -6.62
CA SER A 311 -15.26 25.51 -6.51
C SER A 311 -15.83 25.72 -5.10
N THR A 312 -16.39 24.69 -4.47
CA THR A 312 -16.87 24.75 -3.09
C THR A 312 -15.73 25.02 -2.10
N TYR A 313 -14.58 24.35 -2.28
CA TYR A 313 -13.40 24.60 -1.47
C TYR A 313 -12.93 26.07 -1.59
N LEU A 314 -12.86 26.60 -2.82
CA LEU A 314 -12.49 27.99 -3.06
C LEU A 314 -13.47 28.98 -2.42
N LYS A 315 -14.77 28.70 -2.46
CA LYS A 315 -15.80 29.51 -1.81
C LYS A 315 -15.58 29.56 -0.29
N LEU A 316 -15.32 28.41 0.34
CA LEU A 316 -15.03 28.34 1.77
C LEU A 316 -13.74 29.10 2.12
N ALA A 317 -12.70 28.96 1.32
CA ALA A 317 -11.46 29.74 1.48
C ALA A 317 -11.72 31.25 1.39
N GLY A 318 -12.57 31.69 0.45
CA GLY A 318 -12.97 33.08 0.30
C GLY A 318 -13.72 33.64 1.52
N THR A 319 -14.62 32.84 2.13
CA THR A 319 -15.36 33.26 3.34
C THR A 319 -14.47 33.43 4.58
N GLN A 320 -13.30 32.79 4.60
CA GLN A 320 -12.33 32.87 5.70
C GLN A 320 -11.35 34.05 5.55
N GLY A 321 -11.56 34.94 4.58
CA GLY A 321 -10.79 36.19 4.45
C GLY A 321 -9.47 36.10 3.70
N TRP A 322 -9.11 34.94 3.11
CA TRP A 322 -7.85 34.76 2.35
C TRP A 322 -7.68 35.76 1.19
N PHE A 323 -8.78 36.06 0.49
CA PHE A 323 -8.81 36.97 -0.66
C PHE A 323 -9.65 38.23 -0.42
N LEU A 324 -10.26 38.34 0.76
CA LEU A 324 -11.13 39.44 1.17
C LEU A 324 -10.72 39.90 2.57
N ALA A 325 -9.43 40.18 2.77
CA ALA A 325 -9.00 40.91 3.94
C ALA A 325 -9.79 42.23 3.98
N PRO A 326 -10.53 42.54 5.06
CA PRO A 326 -11.15 43.84 5.19
C PRO A 326 -10.05 44.89 5.04
N LEU A 327 -10.25 45.88 4.16
CA LEU A 327 -9.34 47.03 4.03
C LEU A 327 -9.21 47.86 5.34
N LEU A 328 -9.97 47.48 6.36
CA LEU A 328 -9.98 48.05 7.69
C LEU A 328 -9.61 46.94 8.69
N HIS A 329 -8.33 46.87 9.03
CA HIS A 329 -7.91 46.16 10.23
C HIS A 329 -8.29 47.03 11.44
N PRO A 330 -9.06 46.55 12.44
CA PRO A 330 -9.18 47.26 13.70
C PRO A 330 -7.78 47.39 14.30
N SER A 331 -7.37 48.60 14.68
CA SER A 331 -6.11 48.79 15.40
C SER A 331 -6.11 47.91 16.64
N SER A 332 -5.10 47.07 16.80
CA SER A 332 -4.85 46.37 18.07
C SER A 332 -4.81 47.41 19.18
N ARG A 333 -5.73 47.31 20.13
CA ARG A 333 -5.53 47.88 21.46
C ARG A 333 -4.70 46.92 22.29
#